data_AF-A0A8H6BDQ2-F1
#
_entry.id   AF-A0A8H6BDQ2-F1
#
_cell.length_a   1.000
_cell.length_b   1.000
_cell.length_c   1.000
_cell.angle_alpha   90.00
_cell.angle_beta   90.00
_cell.angle_gamma   90.00
#
_symmetry.space_group_name_H-M   'P 1'
#
loop_
_entity.id
_entity.type
_entity.pdbx_description
1 polymer ?
#
loop_
_entity_poly.entity_id
_entity_poly.type
_entity_poly.pdbx_seq_one_letter_code
_entity_poly.pdbx_strand_id
1 'polypeptide(L)'
;MCIQDIDKSLMKINNPLINEYEIRDLNSKLNKLFHEKRAWEHRIKDLGGPDYLQFITNSNETIIKGCRYFGRAKELPDVQELLKLSREEKAENTQNFRRKKNRDESRKQLNLLQLDAGYYGLLDEDQSSQQRIGNGVLGIPSEEELLDEVKSTLGDKSLPTPIITRQELKHSLNPATPGSNRDDDIIKYERAVTRAASRRCETEAKPTITIPTEDFIADKSAVDKKVEKMIVAHKKKRAS
;
A
#
# COMPACT_ATOMS: atom_id res chain seq x y z
N MET A 1 46.30 4.53 8.39
CA MET A 1 46.82 4.05 7.09
C MET A 1 45.73 4.06 6.02
N CYS A 2 44.59 3.39 6.22
CA CYS A 2 43.53 3.27 5.20
C CYS A 2 42.98 4.62 4.66
N ILE A 3 42.83 5.64 5.50
CA ILE A 3 42.25 6.94 5.07
C ILE A 3 43.17 7.67 4.09
N GLN A 4 44.47 7.77 4.40
CA GLN A 4 45.44 8.43 3.52
C GLN A 4 45.56 7.74 2.15
N ASP A 5 45.44 6.41 2.13
CA ASP A 5 45.50 5.65 0.88
C ASP A 5 44.22 5.78 0.04
N ILE A 6 43.07 5.97 0.69
CA ILE A 6 41.82 6.37 0.03
C ILE A 6 42.02 7.73 -0.64
N ASP A 7 42.51 8.73 0.10
CA ASP A 7 42.71 10.08 -0.42
C ASP A 7 43.66 10.11 -1.63
N LYS A 8 44.80 9.41 -1.53
CA LYS A 8 45.76 9.29 -2.65
C LYS A 8 45.12 8.63 -3.88
N SER A 9 44.34 7.56 -3.67
CA SER A 9 43.68 6.84 -4.77
C SER A 9 42.54 7.68 -5.38
N LEU A 10 41.85 8.48 -4.56
CA LEU A 10 40.80 9.40 -4.98
C LEU A 10 41.37 10.59 -5.78
N MET A 11 42.53 11.12 -5.39
CA MET A 11 43.24 12.12 -6.19
C MET A 11 43.69 11.53 -7.52
N LYS A 12 44.23 10.30 -7.51
CA LYS A 12 44.72 9.64 -8.73
C LYS A 12 43.59 9.41 -9.74
N ILE A 13 42.43 8.88 -9.32
CA ILE A 13 41.33 8.55 -10.26
C ILE A 13 40.76 9.78 -11.00
N ASN A 14 40.92 10.98 -10.45
CA ASN A 14 40.43 12.22 -11.05
C ASN A 14 41.41 12.82 -12.07
N ASN A 15 42.61 12.24 -12.25
CA ASN A 15 43.56 12.72 -13.23
C ASN A 15 43.09 12.39 -14.67
N PRO A 16 43.04 13.36 -15.60
CA PRO A 16 42.52 13.16 -16.95
C PRO A 16 43.45 12.30 -17.84
N LEU A 17 44.73 12.20 -17.47
CA LEU A 17 45.74 11.48 -18.25
C LEU A 17 45.73 9.96 -18.02
N ILE A 18 44.90 9.47 -17.10
CA ILE A 18 44.83 8.05 -16.76
C ILE A 18 43.97 7.30 -17.79
N ASN A 19 44.42 6.09 -18.14
CA ASN A 19 43.71 5.21 -19.05
C ASN A 19 42.48 4.56 -18.38
N GLU A 20 41.47 4.17 -19.17
CA GLU A 20 40.23 3.56 -18.67
C GLU A 20 40.46 2.27 -17.88
N TYR A 21 41.43 1.44 -18.30
CA TYR A 21 41.79 0.22 -17.58
C TYR A 21 42.32 0.52 -16.18
N GLU A 22 43.22 1.49 -16.06
CA GLU A 22 43.76 1.92 -14.76
C GLU A 22 42.66 2.52 -13.87
N ILE A 23 41.69 3.23 -14.46
CA ILE A 23 40.52 3.75 -13.72
C ILE A 23 39.72 2.59 -13.11
N ARG A 24 39.53 1.47 -13.83
CA ARG A 24 38.83 0.28 -13.31
C ARG A 24 39.58 -0.36 -12.15
N ASP A 25 40.90 -0.46 -12.24
CA ASP A 25 41.75 -1.02 -11.18
C ASP A 25 41.76 -0.12 -9.94
N LEU A 26 41.88 1.20 -10.13
CA LEU A 26 41.80 2.18 -9.06
C LEU A 26 40.44 2.18 -8.39
N ASN A 27 39.35 2.04 -9.16
CA ASN A 27 38.01 1.92 -8.61
C ASN A 27 37.86 0.64 -7.77
N SER A 28 38.42 -0.48 -8.25
CA SER A 28 38.42 -1.75 -7.51
C SER A 28 39.24 -1.66 -6.23
N LYS A 29 40.40 -1.01 -6.27
CA LYS A 29 41.24 -0.73 -5.10
C LYS A 29 40.52 0.15 -4.09
N LEU A 30 39.92 1.25 -4.53
CA LEU A 30 39.12 2.14 -3.68
C LEU A 30 37.97 1.38 -3.03
N ASN A 31 37.24 0.56 -3.78
CA ASN A 31 36.19 -0.28 -3.22
C ASN A 31 36.72 -1.16 -2.10
N LYS A 32 37.83 -1.86 -2.27
CA LYS A 32 38.45 -2.68 -1.20
C LYS A 32 38.74 -1.85 0.05
N LEU A 33 39.39 -0.69 -0.10
CA LEU A 33 39.71 0.20 1.02
C LEU A 33 38.45 0.69 1.76
N PHE A 34 37.38 1.00 1.03
CA PHE A 34 36.10 1.40 1.64
C PHE A 34 35.39 0.24 2.35
N HIS A 35 35.50 -0.99 1.85
CA HIS A 35 34.98 -2.17 2.54
C HIS A 35 35.74 -2.41 3.84
N GLU A 36 37.07 -2.33 3.82
CA GLU A 36 37.89 -2.43 5.03
C GLU A 36 37.55 -1.34 6.03
N LYS A 37 37.47 -0.07 5.59
CA LYS A 37 37.05 1.06 6.43
C LYS A 37 35.70 0.77 7.10
N ARG A 38 34.72 0.31 6.33
CA ARG A 38 33.38 -0.03 6.85
C ARG A 38 33.43 -1.20 7.84
N ALA A 39 34.22 -2.24 7.56
CA ALA A 39 34.40 -3.37 8.47
C ALA A 39 35.01 -2.93 9.80
N TRP A 40 36.01 -2.04 9.75
CA TRP A 40 36.61 -1.45 10.95
C TRP A 40 35.60 -0.58 11.72
N GLU A 41 34.76 0.19 11.05
CA GLU A 41 33.72 0.98 11.71
C GLU A 41 32.67 0.11 12.41
N HIS A 42 32.24 -0.98 11.77
CA HIS A 42 31.39 -1.98 12.42
C HIS A 42 32.07 -2.57 13.65
N ARG A 43 33.36 -2.91 13.55
CA ARG A 43 34.11 -3.44 14.70
C ARG A 43 34.21 -2.43 15.85
N ILE A 44 34.46 -1.15 15.54
CA ILE A 44 34.49 -0.09 16.56
C ILE A 44 33.13 0.04 17.26
N LYS A 45 32.04 -0.04 16.50
CA LYS A 45 30.68 -0.02 17.05
C LYS A 45 30.41 -1.21 17.97
N ASP A 46 30.83 -2.42 17.58
CA ASP A 46 30.68 -3.63 18.38
C ASP A 46 31.47 -3.56 19.70
N LEU A 47 32.61 -2.86 19.68
CA LEU A 47 33.42 -2.59 20.87
C LEU A 47 32.85 -1.47 21.77
N GLY A 48 31.68 -0.92 21.43
CA GLY A 48 31.04 0.16 22.19
C GLY A 48 31.61 1.55 21.89
N GLY A 49 32.33 1.71 20.78
CA GLY A 49 32.84 2.99 20.31
C GLY A 49 31.79 3.86 19.60
N PRO A 50 32.17 5.09 19.19
CA PRO A 50 31.29 5.99 18.44
C PRO A 50 30.83 5.40 17.11
N ASP A 51 29.59 5.69 16.70
CA ASP A 51 29.05 5.22 15.42
C ASP A 51 29.47 6.15 14.27
N TYR A 52 30.54 5.77 13.57
CA TYR A 52 31.04 6.51 12.40
C TYR A 52 30.24 6.24 11.12
N LEU A 53 29.40 5.19 11.07
CA LEU A 53 28.61 4.86 9.87
C LEU A 53 27.53 5.90 9.60
N GLN A 54 26.98 6.51 10.65
CA GLN A 54 25.91 7.51 10.54
C GLN A 54 26.35 8.78 9.79
N PHE A 55 27.64 9.11 9.86
CA PHE A 55 28.21 10.29 9.21
C PHE A 55 28.52 10.08 7.72
N ILE A 56 28.53 8.83 7.23
CA ILE A 56 28.80 8.47 5.83
C ILE A 56 27.48 8.45 5.03
N THR A 57 26.56 9.36 5.35
CA THR A 57 25.24 9.40 4.70
C THR A 57 25.20 10.31 3.49
N ASN A 58 26.31 10.97 3.12
CA ASN A 58 26.31 11.98 2.07
C ASN A 58 27.55 11.91 1.19
N SER A 59 27.37 11.51 -0.08
CA SER A 59 27.85 12.28 -1.24
C SER A 59 27.72 11.46 -2.52
N ASN A 60 26.60 11.55 -3.21
CA ASN A 60 26.53 11.25 -4.65
C ASN A 60 27.09 9.87 -5.07
N GLU A 61 27.09 8.89 -4.17
CA GLU A 61 27.71 7.59 -4.43
C GLU A 61 26.76 6.80 -5.33
N THR A 62 27.20 6.59 -6.56
CA THR A 62 26.45 5.75 -7.48
C THR A 62 26.82 4.31 -7.23
N ILE A 63 26.14 3.72 -6.24
CA ILE A 63 26.23 2.30 -5.95
C ILE A 63 25.41 1.57 -7.02
N ILE A 64 26.09 0.82 -7.86
CA ILE A 64 25.48 -0.03 -8.89
C ILE A 64 25.90 -1.46 -8.58
N LYS A 65 24.93 -2.38 -8.45
CA LYS A 65 25.19 -3.82 -8.18
C LYS A 65 26.15 -4.08 -7.00
N GLY A 66 26.10 -3.23 -5.96
CA GLY A 66 26.95 -3.35 -4.78
C GLY A 66 28.36 -2.73 -4.89
N CYS A 67 28.74 -2.23 -6.06
CA CYS A 67 30.02 -1.53 -6.27
C CYS A 67 29.82 -0.02 -6.31
N ARG A 68 30.74 0.73 -5.68
CA ARG A 68 30.81 2.18 -5.83
C ARG A 68 31.70 2.54 -7.02
N TYR A 69 31.31 3.58 -7.73
CA TYR A 69 32.11 4.17 -8.80
C TYR A 69 32.48 5.59 -8.40
N PHE A 70 33.79 5.88 -8.35
CA PHE A 70 34.34 7.14 -7.87
C PHE A 70 34.82 8.02 -9.03
N GLY A 71 34.58 9.34 -8.93
CA GLY A 71 35.09 10.33 -9.87
C GLY A 71 34.89 9.93 -11.33
N ARG A 72 35.99 9.88 -12.09
CA ARG A 72 36.02 9.52 -13.51
C ARG A 72 35.60 8.07 -13.81
N ALA A 73 35.59 7.16 -12.85
CA ALA A 73 35.06 5.80 -13.08
C ALA A 73 33.55 5.80 -13.41
N LYS A 74 32.82 6.87 -13.09
CA LYS A 74 31.44 7.05 -13.52
C LYS A 74 31.30 7.40 -15.00
N GLU A 75 32.37 7.87 -15.63
CA GLU A 75 32.39 8.27 -17.04
C GLU A 75 32.66 7.10 -17.98
N LEU A 76 33.05 5.94 -17.45
CA LEU A 76 33.20 4.73 -18.25
C LEU A 76 31.88 4.39 -18.95
N PRO A 77 31.89 4.04 -20.25
CA PRO A 77 30.68 3.87 -21.05
C PRO A 77 29.72 2.84 -20.42
N ASP A 78 30.23 1.67 -20.03
CA ASP A 78 29.44 0.61 -19.38
C ASP A 78 28.75 1.13 -18.09
N VAL A 79 29.47 1.94 -17.32
CA VAL A 79 28.98 2.46 -16.03
C VAL A 79 27.93 3.53 -16.27
N GLN A 80 28.13 4.40 -17.27
CA GLN A 80 27.15 5.40 -17.65
C GLN A 80 25.82 4.79 -18.09
N GLU A 81 25.84 3.70 -18.85
CA GLU A 81 24.63 2.97 -19.24
C GLU A 81 23.91 2.40 -18.01
N LEU A 82 24.66 1.75 -17.11
CA LEU A 82 24.08 1.24 -15.86
C LEU A 82 23.52 2.34 -14.96
N LEU A 83 24.13 3.53 -14.97
CA LEU A 83 23.63 4.69 -14.24
C LEU A 83 22.32 5.21 -14.80
N LYS A 84 22.17 5.24 -16.13
CA LYS A 84 20.93 5.63 -16.79
C LYS A 84 19.82 4.64 -16.45
N LEU A 85 20.08 3.34 -16.62
CA LEU A 85 19.13 2.27 -16.28
C LEU A 85 18.73 2.32 -14.81
N SER A 86 19.69 2.47 -13.88
CA SER A 86 19.38 2.57 -12.45
C SER A 86 18.59 3.84 -12.10
N ARG A 87 18.82 4.95 -12.82
CA ARG A 87 18.06 6.19 -12.63
C ARG A 87 16.63 6.04 -13.14
N GLU A 88 16.45 5.42 -14.30
CA GLU A 88 15.15 5.11 -14.89
C GLU A 88 14.35 4.18 -13.97
N GLU A 89 14.95 3.08 -13.52
CA GLU A 89 14.32 2.15 -12.57
C GLU A 89 13.90 2.85 -11.26
N LYS A 90 14.76 3.73 -10.71
CA LYS A 90 14.41 4.53 -9.52
C LYS A 90 13.27 5.49 -9.78
N ALA A 91 13.22 6.12 -10.95
CA ALA A 91 12.14 7.02 -11.33
C ALA A 91 10.81 6.26 -11.48
N GLU A 92 10.83 5.11 -12.16
CA GLU A 92 9.67 4.23 -12.31
C GLU A 92 9.17 3.71 -10.96
N ASN A 93 10.08 3.23 -10.10
CA ASN A 93 9.73 2.78 -8.76
C ASN A 93 9.12 3.89 -7.91
N THR A 94 9.66 5.11 -8.00
CA THR A 94 9.10 6.29 -7.32
C THR A 94 7.71 6.62 -7.86
N GLN A 95 7.52 6.57 -9.18
CA GLN A 95 6.22 6.83 -9.80
C GLN A 95 5.19 5.75 -9.41
N ASN A 96 5.57 4.48 -9.43
CA ASN A 96 4.73 3.36 -9.02
C ASN A 96 4.37 3.44 -7.53
N PHE A 97 5.31 3.83 -6.68
CA PHE A 97 5.05 4.08 -5.27
C PHE A 97 4.02 5.20 -5.07
N ARG A 98 4.15 6.32 -5.80
CA ARG A 98 3.17 7.42 -5.78
C ARG A 98 1.79 6.96 -6.25
N ARG A 99 1.72 6.21 -7.35
CA ARG A 99 0.45 5.63 -7.87
C ARG A 99 -0.19 4.71 -6.83
N LYS A 100 0.59 3.84 -6.20
CA LYS A 100 0.11 2.93 -5.14
C LYS A 100 -0.41 3.70 -3.94
N LYS A 101 0.33 4.71 -3.46
CA LYS A 101 -0.09 5.58 -2.37
C LYS A 101 -1.43 6.28 -2.67
N ASN A 102 -1.59 6.84 -3.87
CA ASN A 102 -2.85 7.47 -4.27
C ASN A 102 -4.00 6.46 -4.29
N ARG A 103 -3.78 5.24 -4.82
CA ARG A 103 -4.78 4.17 -4.79
C ARG A 103 -5.18 3.80 -3.37
N ASP A 104 -4.21 3.70 -2.46
CA ASP A 104 -4.45 3.37 -1.06
C ASP A 104 -5.20 4.50 -0.33
N GLU A 105 -4.92 5.77 -0.66
CA GLU A 105 -5.65 6.93 -0.14
C GLU A 105 -7.11 6.94 -0.62
N SER A 106 -7.36 6.72 -1.91
CA SER A 106 -8.72 6.60 -2.44
C SER A 106 -9.48 5.45 -1.79
N ARG A 107 -8.84 4.29 -1.58
CA ARG A 107 -9.45 3.16 -0.85
C ARG A 107 -9.83 3.53 0.58
N LYS A 108 -8.98 4.27 1.29
CA LYS A 108 -9.28 4.73 2.66
C LYS A 108 -10.44 5.73 2.67
N GLN A 109 -10.50 6.65 1.70
CA GLN A 109 -11.62 7.60 1.57
C GLN A 109 -12.95 6.89 1.36
N LEU A 110 -12.99 5.88 0.47
CA LEU A 110 -14.18 5.07 0.24
C LEU A 110 -14.59 4.27 1.50
N ASN A 111 -13.62 3.70 2.22
CA ASN A 111 -13.89 3.00 3.47
C ASN A 111 -14.42 3.95 4.56
N LEU A 112 -13.96 5.21 4.60
CA LEU A 112 -14.42 6.20 5.58
C LEU A 112 -15.88 6.61 5.37
N LEU A 113 -16.35 6.59 4.12
CA LEU A 113 -17.75 6.83 3.78
C LEU A 113 -18.70 5.70 4.21
N GLN A 114 -18.18 4.62 4.82
CA GLN A 114 -18.94 3.43 5.23
C GLN A 114 -19.90 2.95 4.13
N LEU A 115 -19.45 3.01 2.87
CA LEU A 115 -20.26 2.59 1.74
C LEU A 115 -20.56 1.11 1.87
N ASP A 116 -21.84 0.80 1.98
CA ASP A 116 -22.32 -0.57 2.18
C ASP A 116 -22.08 -1.42 0.93
N ALA A 117 -22.09 -2.75 1.09
CA ALA A 117 -21.98 -3.71 -0.01
C ALA A 117 -23.03 -3.46 -1.10
N GLY A 118 -24.19 -2.87 -0.74
CA GLY A 118 -25.21 -2.41 -1.67
C GLY A 118 -24.74 -1.32 -2.65
N TYR A 119 -23.85 -0.40 -2.24
CA TYR A 119 -23.32 0.66 -3.12
C TYR A 119 -22.45 0.09 -4.25
N TYR A 120 -21.72 -0.99 -3.98
CA TYR A 120 -20.89 -1.68 -4.96
C TYR A 120 -21.63 -2.78 -5.75
N GLY A 121 -22.95 -2.95 -5.55
CA GLY A 121 -23.76 -3.97 -6.23
C GLY A 121 -23.37 -5.41 -5.87
N LEU A 122 -22.73 -5.60 -4.71
CA LEU A 122 -22.35 -6.92 -4.20
C LEU A 122 -23.56 -7.69 -3.66
N LEU A 123 -24.62 -6.98 -3.24
CA LEU A 123 -25.90 -7.58 -2.84
C LEU A 123 -26.78 -7.85 -4.06
N ASP A 124 -27.57 -8.92 -4.00
CA ASP A 124 -28.67 -9.16 -4.94
C ASP A 124 -29.75 -8.08 -4.76
N GLU A 125 -30.41 -7.66 -5.85
CA GLU A 125 -31.45 -6.62 -5.79
C GLU A 125 -32.58 -6.99 -4.79
N ASP A 126 -32.83 -8.28 -4.63
CA ASP A 126 -33.82 -8.84 -3.70
C ASP A 126 -33.40 -8.79 -2.21
N GLN A 127 -32.10 -8.66 -1.91
CA GLN A 127 -31.59 -8.50 -0.53
C GLN A 127 -31.29 -7.05 -0.17
N SER A 128 -31.00 -6.20 -1.15
CA SER A 128 -30.80 -4.76 -0.94
C SER A 128 -32.02 -4.07 -0.34
N SER A 129 -33.21 -4.60 -0.63
CA SER A 129 -34.51 -4.18 -0.11
C SER A 129 -34.81 -4.75 1.28
N GLN A 130 -34.05 -5.74 1.76
CA GLN A 130 -34.28 -6.41 3.05
C GLN A 130 -33.36 -5.90 4.17
N GLN A 131 -32.25 -5.23 3.83
CA GLN A 131 -31.28 -4.76 4.82
C GLN A 131 -31.49 -3.28 5.22
N ARG A 132 -32.68 -2.96 5.77
CA ARG A 132 -32.87 -1.80 6.67
C ARG A 132 -33.92 -2.12 7.74
N ILE A 133 -33.58 -3.07 8.62
CA ILE A 133 -34.16 -3.15 9.97
C ILE A 133 -32.98 -3.07 10.93
N GLY A 134 -32.64 -1.86 11.37
CA GLY A 134 -31.55 -1.64 12.30
C GLY A 134 -30.97 -0.23 12.22
N ASN A 135 -31.53 0.67 13.03
CA ASN A 135 -31.01 1.99 13.40
C ASN A 135 -31.13 3.14 12.38
N GLY A 136 -32.25 3.87 12.49
CA GLY A 136 -32.28 5.35 12.49
C GLY A 136 -32.37 6.09 11.14
N VAL A 137 -33.60 6.50 10.78
CA VAL A 137 -33.98 7.59 9.84
C VAL A 137 -33.74 7.25 8.35
N LEU A 138 -34.70 7.22 7.42
CA LEU A 138 -36.09 7.68 7.31
C LEU A 138 -36.97 6.46 7.01
N GLY A 139 -38.08 6.30 7.73
CA GLY A 139 -39.16 5.43 7.27
C GLY A 139 -39.71 6.05 6.00
N ILE A 140 -39.30 5.53 4.84
CA ILE A 140 -40.00 5.82 3.60
C ILE A 140 -41.39 5.20 3.82
N PRO A 141 -42.46 6.01 3.86
CA PRO A 141 -43.79 5.48 4.10
C PRO A 141 -44.09 4.42 3.04
N SER A 142 -44.77 3.35 3.45
CA SER A 142 -45.14 2.29 2.51
C SER A 142 -45.90 2.91 1.32
N GLU A 143 -45.74 2.34 0.13
CA GLU A 143 -46.47 2.81 -1.07
C GLU A 143 -47.98 2.90 -0.78
N GLU A 144 -48.50 1.98 0.03
CA GLU A 144 -49.89 1.95 0.49
C GLU A 144 -50.24 3.11 1.43
N GLU A 145 -49.33 3.49 2.32
CA GLU A 145 -49.51 4.58 3.28
C GLU A 145 -49.55 5.94 2.57
N LEU A 146 -48.70 6.11 1.54
CA LEU A 146 -48.73 7.29 0.67
C LEU A 146 -49.99 7.35 -0.19
N LEU A 147 -50.46 6.19 -0.69
CA LEU A 147 -51.70 6.12 -1.47
C LEU A 147 -52.91 6.48 -0.62
N ASP A 148 -52.96 6.04 0.63
CA ASP A 148 -54.04 6.39 1.56
C ASP A 148 -54.02 7.88 1.95
N GLU A 149 -52.83 8.46 2.16
CA GLU A 149 -52.68 9.90 2.42
C GLU A 149 -53.11 10.75 1.20
N VAL A 150 -52.68 10.37 0.00
CA VAL A 150 -53.09 11.02 -1.25
C VAL A 150 -54.60 10.88 -1.46
N LYS A 151 -55.19 9.72 -1.17
CA LYS A 151 -56.63 9.50 -1.31
C LYS A 151 -57.45 10.28 -0.28
N SER A 152 -56.92 10.42 0.94
CA SER A 152 -57.51 11.21 2.02
C SER A 152 -57.52 12.72 1.69
N THR A 153 -56.42 13.23 1.14
CA THR A 153 -56.29 14.65 0.77
C THR A 153 -57.09 15.02 -0.48
N LEU A 154 -57.28 14.06 -1.39
CA LEU A 154 -57.97 14.27 -2.66
C LEU A 154 -59.51 14.19 -2.55
N GLY A 155 -60.03 13.47 -1.55
CA GLY A 155 -61.47 13.37 -1.27
C GLY A 155 -62.26 12.91 -2.52
N ASP A 156 -63.17 13.75 -3.01
CA ASP A 156 -64.04 13.46 -4.17
C ASP A 156 -63.50 13.96 -5.52
N LYS A 157 -62.32 14.59 -5.55
CA LYS A 157 -61.76 15.15 -6.80
C LYS A 157 -61.00 14.07 -7.55
N SER A 158 -61.59 13.46 -8.58
CA SER A 158 -60.90 12.47 -9.41
C SER A 158 -59.62 13.05 -10.03
N LEU A 159 -58.50 12.34 -9.91
CA LEU A 159 -57.31 12.65 -10.71
C LEU A 159 -57.65 12.41 -12.20
N PRO A 160 -57.16 13.26 -13.11
CA PRO A 160 -57.39 13.09 -14.56
C PRO A 160 -56.72 11.83 -15.12
N THR A 161 -55.76 11.25 -14.40
CA THR A 161 -55.11 9.97 -14.74
C THR A 161 -55.02 9.09 -13.50
N PRO A 162 -55.25 7.76 -13.60
CA PRO A 162 -55.14 6.85 -12.46
C PRO A 162 -53.68 6.78 -11.98
N ILE A 163 -53.50 6.62 -10.67
CA ILE A 163 -52.18 6.38 -10.07
C ILE A 163 -51.77 4.96 -10.41
N ILE A 164 -50.64 4.81 -11.11
CA ILE A 164 -50.08 3.50 -11.47
C ILE A 164 -49.16 3.06 -10.34
N THR A 165 -49.42 1.88 -9.77
CA THR A 165 -48.57 1.29 -8.72
C THR A 165 -47.23 0.84 -9.30
N ARG A 166 -46.20 0.75 -8.45
CA ARG A 166 -44.87 0.26 -8.88
C ARG A 166 -44.93 -1.12 -9.52
N GLN A 167 -45.83 -1.98 -9.07
CA GLN A 167 -46.05 -3.31 -9.64
C GLN A 167 -46.67 -3.21 -11.04
N GLU A 168 -47.74 -2.43 -11.20
CA GLU A 168 -48.37 -2.20 -12.50
C GLU A 168 -47.41 -1.54 -13.50
N LEU A 169 -46.56 -0.62 -13.04
CA LEU A 169 -45.54 0.04 -13.85
C LEU A 169 -44.46 -0.97 -14.31
N LYS A 170 -44.02 -1.87 -13.43
CA LYS A 170 -43.13 -2.99 -13.79
C LYS A 170 -43.77 -3.95 -14.80
N HIS A 171 -45.08 -4.19 -14.69
CA HIS A 171 -45.81 -5.02 -15.64
C HIS A 171 -46.04 -4.30 -16.99
N SER A 172 -46.27 -2.97 -16.99
CA SER A 172 -46.48 -2.17 -18.21
C SER A 172 -45.20 -1.84 -18.96
N LEU A 173 -44.07 -1.73 -18.26
CA LEU A 173 -42.73 -1.56 -18.83
C LEU A 173 -42.17 -2.85 -19.45
N ASN A 174 -42.93 -3.94 -19.43
CA ASN A 174 -42.67 -5.13 -20.24
C ASN A 174 -43.55 -5.10 -21.50
N PRO A 175 -43.30 -4.25 -22.52
CA PRO A 175 -43.68 -4.67 -23.85
C PRO A 175 -42.85 -5.92 -24.11
N ALA A 176 -43.51 -7.05 -24.35
CA ALA A 176 -42.88 -8.29 -24.76
C ALA A 176 -41.90 -8.02 -25.92
N THR A 177 -40.63 -7.77 -25.59
CA THR A 177 -39.53 -7.65 -26.51
C THR A 177 -38.58 -8.78 -26.14
N PRO A 178 -38.63 -9.91 -26.89
CA PRO A 178 -37.65 -10.97 -26.76
C PRO A 178 -36.35 -10.49 -27.41
N GLY A 179 -35.67 -9.55 -26.75
CA GLY A 179 -34.36 -9.05 -27.13
C GLY A 179 -33.47 -9.13 -25.91
N SER A 180 -32.78 -10.26 -25.74
CA SER A 180 -31.67 -10.40 -24.80
C SER A 180 -30.67 -9.30 -25.14
N ASN A 181 -30.68 -8.19 -24.39
CA ASN A 181 -29.66 -7.15 -24.52
C ASN A 181 -28.35 -7.82 -24.13
N ARG A 182 -27.49 -8.07 -25.12
CA ARG A 182 -26.16 -8.67 -24.90
C ARG A 182 -25.37 -7.91 -23.83
N ASP A 183 -25.60 -6.61 -23.71
CA ASP A 183 -24.97 -5.75 -22.71
C ASP A 183 -25.42 -6.10 -21.29
N ASP A 184 -26.69 -6.48 -21.08
CA ASP A 184 -27.20 -6.95 -19.77
C ASP A 184 -26.60 -8.31 -19.41
N ASP A 185 -26.44 -9.20 -20.40
CA ASP A 185 -25.82 -10.52 -20.21
C ASP A 185 -24.31 -10.40 -19.89
N ILE A 186 -23.61 -9.47 -20.55
CA ILE A 186 -22.19 -9.19 -20.31
C ILE A 186 -22.00 -8.62 -18.90
N ILE A 187 -22.79 -7.63 -18.50
CA ILE A 187 -22.70 -7.02 -17.16
C ILE A 187 -23.05 -8.06 -16.08
N LYS A 188 -24.05 -8.91 -16.33
CA LYS A 188 -24.42 -10.00 -15.42
C LYS A 188 -23.30 -11.04 -15.28
N TYR A 189 -22.65 -11.38 -16.39
CA TYR A 189 -21.50 -12.29 -16.38
C TYR A 189 -20.31 -11.69 -15.60
N GLU A 190 -19.94 -10.44 -15.86
CA GLU A 190 -18.85 -9.77 -15.14
C GLU A 190 -19.11 -9.71 -13.63
N ARG A 191 -20.34 -9.34 -13.23
CA ARG A 191 -20.75 -9.34 -11.82
C ARG A 191 -20.70 -10.74 -11.21
N ALA A 192 -21.16 -11.77 -11.93
CA ALA A 192 -21.13 -13.16 -11.47
C ALA A 192 -19.69 -13.67 -11.28
N VAL A 193 -18.77 -13.34 -12.20
CA VAL A 193 -17.34 -13.67 -12.09
C VAL A 193 -16.72 -12.99 -10.86
N THR A 194 -17.03 -11.71 -10.66
CA THR A 194 -16.51 -10.92 -9.52
C THR A 194 -17.01 -11.49 -8.18
N ARG A 195 -18.27 -11.93 -8.11
CA ARG A 195 -18.86 -12.61 -6.94
C ARG A 195 -18.24 -13.98 -6.70
N ALA A 196 -18.04 -14.78 -7.75
CA ALA A 196 -17.42 -16.09 -7.65
C ALA A 196 -15.96 -16.00 -7.17
N ALA A 197 -15.21 -15.00 -7.64
CA ALA A 197 -13.86 -14.71 -7.16
C ALA A 197 -13.85 -14.33 -5.66
N SER A 198 -14.79 -13.50 -5.22
CA SER A 198 -14.91 -13.09 -3.81
C SER A 198 -15.27 -14.28 -2.90
N ARG A 199 -16.24 -15.12 -3.31
CA ARG A 199 -16.59 -16.35 -2.57
C ARG A 199 -15.41 -17.30 -2.43
N ARG A 200 -14.59 -17.44 -3.48
CA ARG A 200 -13.35 -18.24 -3.41
C ARG A 200 -12.35 -17.65 -2.42
N CYS A 201 -12.16 -16.33 -2.43
CA CYS A 201 -11.28 -15.65 -1.46
C CYS A 201 -11.80 -15.76 -0.01
N GLU A 202 -13.12 -15.78 0.20
CA GLU A 202 -13.73 -16.00 1.52
C GLU A 202 -13.54 -17.44 2.00
N THR A 203 -13.66 -18.44 1.11
CA THR A 203 -13.38 -19.85 1.46
C THR A 203 -11.89 -20.15 1.64
N GLU A 204 -11.00 -19.33 1.05
CA GLU A 204 -9.54 -19.53 1.06
C GLU A 204 -8.79 -18.61 2.05
N ALA A 205 -9.47 -17.84 2.91
CA ALA A 205 -8.85 -17.06 3.99
C ALA A 205 -9.32 -17.59 5.36
N LYS A 206 -8.51 -18.17 6.25
CA LYS A 206 -7.05 -18.21 6.49
C LYS A 206 -6.68 -19.66 6.83
N PRO A 207 -5.47 -20.19 6.52
CA PRO A 207 -5.01 -21.39 7.20
C PRO A 207 -4.93 -21.07 8.70
N THR A 208 -5.81 -21.67 9.51
CA THR A 208 -5.67 -21.66 10.96
C THR A 208 -4.38 -22.40 11.26
N ILE A 209 -3.29 -21.65 11.44
CA ILE A 209 -2.09 -22.18 12.09
C ILE A 209 -2.51 -22.39 13.54
N THR A 210 -2.97 -23.60 13.87
CA THR A 210 -3.06 -24.06 15.25
C THR A 210 -1.63 -24.21 15.74
N ILE A 211 -1.09 -23.14 16.33
CA ILE A 211 0.13 -23.23 17.13
C ILE A 211 -0.26 -24.08 18.34
N PRO A 212 0.36 -25.24 18.59
CA PRO A 212 0.09 -26.03 19.79
C PRO A 212 0.44 -25.16 21.01
N THR A 213 -0.56 -24.77 21.79
CA THR A 213 -0.41 -23.99 23.01
C THR A 213 -0.11 -24.90 24.21
N GLU A 214 0.90 -25.74 24.09
CA GLU A 214 1.55 -26.37 25.24
C GLU A 214 3.06 -26.25 25.03
N ASP A 215 3.77 -25.79 26.07
CA ASP A 215 5.24 -25.69 26.21
C ASP A 215 5.96 -24.35 25.96
N PHE A 216 5.29 -23.19 25.91
CA PHE A 216 6.02 -21.91 25.95
C PHE A 216 5.36 -20.79 26.78
N ILE A 217 5.09 -21.08 28.05
CA ILE A 217 4.93 -20.01 29.06
C ILE A 217 6.34 -19.69 29.59
N ALA A 218 7.12 -18.96 28.79
CA ALA A 218 8.27 -18.24 29.30
C ALA A 218 7.76 -16.98 30.03
N ASP A 219 8.24 -16.84 31.26
CA ASP A 219 7.82 -15.93 32.33
C ASP A 219 7.74 -14.45 31.90
N LYS A 220 6.56 -14.01 31.42
CA LYS A 220 6.27 -12.61 31.03
C LYS A 220 6.49 -11.62 32.19
N SER A 221 6.47 -12.09 33.44
CA SER A 221 6.67 -11.26 34.62
C SER A 221 8.08 -10.67 34.72
N ALA A 222 9.09 -11.32 34.13
CA ALA A 222 10.48 -10.84 34.18
C ALA A 222 10.74 -9.70 33.19
N VAL A 223 10.07 -9.73 32.03
CA VAL A 223 10.19 -8.69 30.99
C VAL A 223 9.52 -7.40 31.49
N ASP A 224 8.34 -7.52 32.09
CA ASP A 224 7.57 -6.36 32.59
C ASP A 224 8.31 -5.61 33.71
N LYS A 225 8.93 -6.33 34.67
CA LYS A 225 9.75 -5.74 35.74
C LYS A 225 10.99 -4.99 35.21
N LYS A 226 11.55 -5.44 34.08
CA LYS A 226 12.72 -4.80 33.47
C LYS A 226 12.32 -3.51 32.72
N VAL A 227 11.16 -3.52 32.07
CA VAL A 227 10.58 -2.32 31.44
C VAL A 227 10.24 -1.27 32.49
N GLU A 228 9.65 -1.65 33.62
CA GLU A 228 9.35 -0.73 34.73
C GLU A 228 10.59 -0.03 35.29
N LYS A 229 11.66 -0.78 35.57
CA LYS A 229 12.94 -0.20 36.04
C LYS A 229 13.53 0.77 35.02
N MET A 230 13.37 0.49 33.73
CA MET A 230 13.88 1.36 32.66
C MET A 230 13.09 2.68 32.57
N ILE A 231 11.76 2.62 32.73
CA ILE A 231 10.89 3.81 32.75
C ILE A 231 11.22 4.71 33.95
N VAL A 232 11.43 4.12 35.14
CA VAL A 232 11.78 4.87 36.35
C VAL A 232 13.16 5.54 36.22
N ALA A 233 14.16 4.84 35.68
CA ALA A 233 15.49 5.41 35.44
C ALA A 233 15.44 6.59 34.44
N HIS A 234 14.60 6.49 33.40
CA HIS A 234 14.45 7.55 32.41
C HIS A 234 13.74 8.79 32.99
N LYS A 235 12.75 8.59 33.87
CA LYS A 235 12.10 9.70 34.60
C LYS A 235 13.06 10.39 35.57
N LYS A 236 13.91 9.64 36.28
CA LYS A 236 14.91 10.22 37.20
C LYS A 236 15.97 11.07 36.49
N LYS A 237 16.35 10.69 35.26
CA LYS A 237 17.25 11.49 34.40
C LYS A 237 16.63 12.76 33.83
N ARG A 238 15.30 12.87 33.76
CA ARG A 238 14.59 14.08 33.30
C ARG A 238 14.29 15.08 34.42
N ALA A 239 14.43 14.65 35.68
CA ALA A 239 14.15 15.45 36.86
C ALA A 239 15.42 15.95 37.59
N SER A 240 16.61 15.69 37.03
CA SER A 240 17.91 16.23 37.44
C SER A 240 18.49 17.05 36.30
#